data_AF-A0A9F3QUB8-F1
#
_entry.id   AF-A0A9F3QUB8-F1
#
_cell.length_a   1.000
_cell.length_b   1.000
_cell.length_c   1.000
_cell.angle_alpha   90.00
_cell.angle_beta   90.00
_cell.angle_gamma   90.00
#
_symmetry.space_group_name_H-M   'P 1'
#
loop_
_entity.id
_entity.type
_entity.pdbx_description
1 polymer ?
#
loop_
_entity_poly.entity_id
_entity_poly.type
_entity_poly.pdbx_seq_one_letter_code
_entity_poly.pdbx_strand_id
1 'polypeptide(L)'
;MSAATALPKSPARVSSFCQQAWEQVFTKVERAVVFMDSACAESLHWACGGVSRLLQAGALNVKEFSSFESGEAKQPKAVFVVSTSLKGRTVDIIRDIVSLSNFQDCVVFTGVNHTLHLQAYNTPSSAETESSGQVVFEQFEEKLCQWMGNMNYTAEVHHAALFLAPILPHLFVTPAFSTLFPLMAEDLTQINSARPEKKKIAHLNDVDFFSLPSELQLEIRSLVSDLNILFEYLSVREECFAIGPMSKIIAGDLANYSQAKIRRKSAQNKAAIIFVDRTLDLTGAVGHHGDNLAEKILSILPKLRGHTNDVMVNMVELTSLHTNETSYNIIAPGCLAQPT
;
A
#
# COMPACT_ATOMS: atom_id res chain seq x y z
N MET A 1 -40.22 -8.91 18.45
CA MET A 1 -39.87 -8.64 17.04
C MET A 1 -38.40 -8.25 17.02
N SER A 2 -37.54 -9.17 16.60
CA SER A 2 -36.09 -8.95 16.54
C SER A 2 -35.78 -8.13 15.30
N ALA A 3 -35.11 -6.99 15.48
CA ALA A 3 -34.60 -6.19 14.38
C ALA A 3 -33.50 -6.98 13.68
N ALA A 4 -33.79 -7.50 12.49
CA ALA A 4 -32.78 -7.99 11.57
C ALA A 4 -31.98 -6.77 11.09
N THR A 5 -30.84 -6.52 11.72
CA THR A 5 -29.80 -5.63 11.20
C THR A 5 -29.35 -6.21 9.87
N ALA A 6 -29.86 -5.66 8.76
CA ALA A 6 -29.37 -5.97 7.44
C ALA A 6 -27.89 -5.54 7.39
N LEU A 7 -26.99 -6.52 7.38
CA LEU A 7 -25.58 -6.28 7.09
C LEU A 7 -25.49 -5.49 5.77
N PRO A 8 -24.72 -4.38 5.71
CA PRO A 8 -24.48 -3.73 4.44
C PRO A 8 -23.87 -4.74 3.47
N LYS A 9 -24.36 -4.74 2.23
CA LYS A 9 -23.90 -5.61 1.12
C LYS A 9 -22.36 -5.56 1.07
N SER A 10 -21.69 -6.69 0.82
CA SER A 10 -20.23 -6.85 0.97
C SER A 10 -19.33 -5.72 0.42
N PRO A 11 -19.65 -5.02 -0.69
CA PRO A 11 -18.97 -3.79 -1.12
C PRO A 11 -18.73 -2.74 -0.05
N ALA A 12 -19.79 -2.37 0.67
CA ALA A 12 -19.76 -1.28 1.62
C ALA A 12 -18.86 -1.62 2.80
N ARG A 13 -18.69 -2.92 3.12
CA ARG A 13 -17.76 -3.36 4.18
C ARG A 13 -16.30 -3.14 3.77
N VAL A 14 -15.91 -3.36 2.51
CA VAL A 14 -14.52 -3.14 2.07
C VAL A 14 -14.19 -1.64 2.00
N SER A 15 -15.13 -0.80 1.56
CA SER A 15 -14.95 0.66 1.66
C SER A 15 -14.82 1.12 3.11
N SER A 16 -15.65 0.60 4.03
CA SER A 16 -15.52 0.89 5.47
C SER A 16 -14.19 0.40 6.05
N PHE A 17 -13.66 -0.74 5.59
CA PHE A 17 -12.32 -1.19 5.96
C PHE A 17 -11.25 -0.16 5.59
N CYS A 18 -11.28 0.35 4.35
CA CYS A 18 -10.32 1.36 3.89
C CYS A 18 -10.44 2.67 4.70
N GLN A 19 -11.67 3.13 4.96
CA GLN A 19 -11.93 4.31 5.78
C GLN A 19 -11.42 4.13 7.22
N GLN A 20 -11.66 2.98 7.84
CA GLN A 20 -11.20 2.69 9.20
C GLN A 20 -9.66 2.61 9.28
N ALA A 21 -9.00 2.10 8.24
CA ALA A 21 -7.55 2.10 8.17
C ALA A 21 -6.98 3.53 8.15
N TRP A 22 -7.59 4.42 7.35
CA TRP A 22 -7.21 5.84 7.28
C TRP A 22 -7.58 6.66 8.51
N GLU A 23 -8.65 6.31 9.22
CA GLU A 23 -9.06 7.02 10.44
C GLU A 23 -7.94 7.05 11.49
N GLN A 24 -7.16 5.97 11.59
CA GLN A 24 -5.99 5.91 12.48
C GLN A 24 -4.98 7.03 12.16
N VAL A 25 -4.73 7.27 10.87
CA VAL A 25 -3.86 8.35 10.41
C VAL A 25 -4.47 9.71 10.74
N PHE A 26 -5.76 9.91 10.43
CA PHE A 26 -6.45 11.18 10.68
C PHE A 26 -6.41 11.61 12.15
N THR A 27 -6.48 10.66 13.10
CA THR A 27 -6.35 11.00 14.53
C THR A 27 -4.99 11.58 14.94
N LYS A 28 -3.95 11.40 14.10
CA LYS A 28 -2.58 11.83 14.40
C LYS A 28 -2.13 13.06 13.60
N VAL A 29 -2.87 13.52 12.59
CA VAL A 29 -2.38 14.59 11.70
C VAL A 29 -2.63 16.01 12.19
N GLU A 30 -3.36 16.21 13.30
CA GLU A 30 -3.62 17.53 13.84
C GLU A 30 -2.30 18.29 14.07
N ARG A 31 -2.21 19.48 13.45
CA ARG A 31 -1.07 20.41 13.46
C ARG A 31 0.24 19.82 12.93
N ALA A 32 0.18 18.76 12.13
CA ALA A 32 1.34 18.11 11.54
C ALA A 32 1.58 18.51 10.09
N VAL A 33 2.83 18.40 9.65
CA VAL A 33 3.17 18.27 8.22
C VAL A 33 3.16 16.80 7.87
N VAL A 34 2.38 16.42 6.86
CA VAL A 34 2.26 15.03 6.42
C VAL A 34 3.20 14.79 5.24
N PHE A 35 4.06 13.77 5.33
CA PHE A 35 4.90 13.31 4.22
C PHE A 35 4.40 11.95 3.76
N MET A 36 4.08 11.80 2.48
CA MET A 36 3.41 10.60 1.99
C MET A 36 3.98 10.10 0.67
N ASP A 37 4.13 8.78 0.55
CA ASP A 37 4.55 8.18 -0.72
C ASP A 37 3.38 8.09 -1.71
N SER A 38 3.72 7.84 -2.98
CA SER A 38 2.76 7.80 -4.07
C SER A 38 1.65 6.76 -3.88
N ALA A 39 1.97 5.57 -3.37
CA ALA A 39 1.00 4.51 -3.18
C ALA A 39 -0.01 4.84 -2.07
N CYS A 40 0.44 5.38 -0.94
CA CYS A 40 -0.45 5.87 0.11
C CYS A 40 -1.26 7.09 -0.36
N ALA A 41 -0.67 7.99 -1.15
CA ALA A 41 -1.39 9.12 -1.73
C ALA A 41 -2.54 8.67 -2.63
N GLU A 42 -2.28 7.71 -3.51
CA GLU A 42 -3.30 7.12 -4.38
C GLU A 42 -4.37 6.36 -3.56
N SER A 43 -3.97 5.61 -2.53
CA SER A 43 -4.90 4.96 -1.61
C SER A 43 -5.84 5.98 -0.94
N LEU A 44 -5.31 7.07 -0.40
CA LEU A 44 -6.10 8.14 0.21
C LEU A 44 -7.03 8.82 -0.81
N HIS A 45 -6.52 9.05 -2.02
CA HIS A 45 -7.25 9.70 -3.10
C HIS A 45 -8.56 8.97 -3.41
N TRP A 46 -8.50 7.65 -3.57
CA TRP A 46 -9.67 6.82 -3.86
C TRP A 46 -10.51 6.48 -2.63
N ALA A 47 -9.90 6.26 -1.46
CA ALA A 47 -10.61 5.77 -0.28
C ALA A 47 -11.35 6.87 0.50
N CYS A 48 -10.78 8.08 0.57
CA CYS A 48 -11.20 9.12 1.52
C CYS A 48 -11.20 10.54 0.95
N GLY A 49 -11.18 10.72 -0.38
CA GLY A 49 -11.23 12.06 -1.00
C GLY A 49 -9.90 12.83 -0.98
N GLY A 50 -8.78 12.12 -0.78
CA GLY A 50 -7.44 12.68 -0.95
C GLY A 50 -7.01 13.68 0.13
N VAL A 51 -6.16 14.63 -0.28
CA VAL A 51 -5.51 15.62 0.59
C VAL A 51 -6.50 16.45 1.40
N SER A 52 -7.70 16.71 0.85
CA SER A 52 -8.74 17.51 1.50
C SER A 52 -9.10 16.95 2.88
N ARG A 53 -9.11 15.63 3.02
CA ARG A 53 -9.45 14.94 4.27
C ARG A 53 -8.37 15.10 5.34
N LEU A 54 -7.09 15.07 4.96
CA LEU A 54 -5.97 15.35 5.87
C LEU A 54 -6.03 16.79 6.40
N LEU A 55 -6.32 17.75 5.53
CA LEU A 55 -6.46 19.17 5.91
C LEU A 55 -7.66 19.38 6.84
N GLN A 56 -8.79 18.73 6.56
CA GLN A 56 -9.96 18.75 7.45
C GLN A 56 -9.66 18.14 8.83
N ALA A 57 -8.79 17.12 8.89
CA ALA A 57 -8.32 16.52 10.13
C ALA A 57 -7.24 17.36 10.84
N GLY A 58 -6.88 18.54 10.31
CA GLY A 58 -5.99 19.50 10.95
C GLY A 58 -4.53 19.44 10.51
N ALA A 59 -4.20 18.71 9.44
CA ALA A 59 -2.86 18.77 8.83
C ALA A 59 -2.56 20.20 8.36
N LEU A 60 -1.34 20.68 8.62
CA LEU A 60 -0.89 22.02 8.20
C LEU A 60 -0.45 22.04 6.74
N ASN A 61 0.15 20.95 6.29
CA ASN A 61 0.65 20.79 4.94
C ASN A 61 0.78 19.30 4.59
N VAL A 62 0.76 18.97 3.30
CA VAL A 62 1.01 17.63 2.79
C VAL A 62 2.08 17.71 1.71
N LYS A 63 3.16 16.95 1.88
CA LYS A 63 4.36 16.98 1.06
C LYS A 63 4.68 15.60 0.51
N GLU A 64 5.40 15.59 -0.60
CA GLU A 64 5.94 14.36 -1.16
C GLU A 64 6.92 13.71 -0.18
N PHE A 65 6.90 12.39 -0.11
CA PHE A 65 7.91 11.64 0.61
C PHE A 65 9.24 11.61 -0.16
N SER A 66 10.10 12.60 0.09
CA SER A 66 11.34 12.85 -0.65
C SER A 66 12.43 13.46 0.25
N SER A 67 13.69 13.06 0.07
CA SER A 67 14.84 13.63 0.81
C SER A 67 15.07 15.12 0.55
N PHE A 68 14.39 15.70 -0.45
CA PHE A 68 14.48 17.13 -0.79
C PHE A 68 13.42 17.98 -0.07
N GLU A 69 12.54 17.35 0.70
CA GLU A 69 11.51 18.02 1.49
C GLU A 69 11.92 18.16 2.95
N SER A 70 11.35 19.15 3.64
CA SER A 70 11.54 19.36 5.08
C SER A 70 10.34 20.09 5.70
N GLY A 71 10.24 20.07 7.02
CA GLY A 71 9.32 20.90 7.79
C GLY A 71 9.89 22.30 8.01
N GLU A 72 9.01 23.28 8.11
CA GLU A 72 9.37 24.65 8.44
C GLU A 72 9.61 24.83 9.95
N ALA A 73 10.32 25.89 10.33
CA ALA A 73 10.70 26.16 11.72
C ALA A 73 9.51 26.25 12.71
N LYS A 74 8.30 26.55 12.23
CA LYS A 74 7.07 26.65 13.05
C LYS A 74 6.21 25.38 13.03
N GLN A 75 6.69 24.30 12.42
CA GLN A 75 5.99 23.03 12.25
C GLN A 75 6.69 21.96 13.10
N PRO A 76 6.41 21.87 14.42
CA PRO A 76 7.13 20.96 15.31
C PRO A 76 6.69 19.50 15.19
N LYS A 77 5.69 19.18 14.35
CA LYS A 77 5.13 17.84 14.24
C LYS A 77 5.15 17.34 12.81
N ALA A 78 5.59 16.10 12.62
CA ALA A 78 5.56 15.39 11.34
C ALA A 78 4.75 14.09 11.44
N VAL A 79 4.01 13.78 10.39
CA VAL A 79 3.40 12.47 10.18
C VAL A 79 3.92 11.90 8.86
N PHE A 80 4.58 10.76 8.91
CA PHE A 80 5.02 10.03 7.73
C PHE A 80 4.01 8.93 7.44
N VAL A 81 3.57 8.78 6.19
CA VAL A 81 2.65 7.72 5.77
C VAL A 81 3.26 7.02 4.56
N VAL A 82 3.77 5.81 4.77
CA VAL A 82 4.53 5.07 3.76
C VAL A 82 3.96 3.67 3.57
N SER A 83 3.87 3.22 2.33
CA SER A 83 3.44 1.87 1.96
C SER A 83 4.52 0.81 2.13
N THR A 84 5.78 1.24 2.32
CA THR A 84 6.96 0.37 2.30
C THR A 84 7.48 0.05 3.70
N SER A 85 8.31 -1.00 3.78
CA SER A 85 9.00 -1.35 5.02
C SER A 85 9.96 -0.24 5.43
N LEU A 86 10.08 0.01 6.73
CA LEU A 86 11.03 0.94 7.33
C LEU A 86 12.46 0.37 7.28
N LYS A 87 12.99 0.16 6.08
CA LYS A 87 14.34 -0.30 5.77
C LYS A 87 14.87 0.41 4.52
N GLY A 88 16.20 0.52 4.38
CA GLY A 88 16.85 1.04 3.18
C GLY A 88 16.41 2.47 2.86
N ARG A 89 16.02 2.71 1.60
CA ARG A 89 15.69 4.06 1.08
C ARG A 89 14.61 4.76 1.91
N THR A 90 13.60 4.05 2.38
CA THR A 90 12.52 4.64 3.20
C THR A 90 13.08 5.26 4.48
N VAL A 91 14.04 4.58 5.12
CA VAL A 91 14.72 5.09 6.33
C VAL A 91 15.60 6.27 6.02
N ASP A 92 16.34 6.22 4.91
CA ASP A 92 17.20 7.31 4.47
C ASP A 92 16.38 8.58 4.22
N ILE A 93 15.25 8.49 3.51
CA ILE A 93 14.35 9.62 3.26
C ILE A 93 13.80 10.21 4.56
N ILE A 94 13.29 9.37 5.47
CA ILE A 94 12.79 9.83 6.78
C ILE A 94 13.90 10.55 7.56
N ARG A 95 15.09 9.95 7.63
CA ARG A 95 16.24 10.56 8.32
C ARG A 95 16.57 11.92 7.72
N ASP A 96 16.66 12.02 6.39
CA ASP A 96 17.02 13.27 5.70
C ASP A 96 15.98 14.37 6.00
N ILE A 97 14.69 14.07 5.87
CA ILE A 97 13.59 15.00 6.19
C ILE A 97 13.67 15.45 7.66
N VAL A 98 13.78 14.50 8.60
CA VAL A 98 13.83 14.81 10.05
C VAL A 98 15.06 15.66 10.39
N SER A 99 16.23 15.31 9.85
CA SER A 99 17.49 16.01 10.13
C SER A 99 17.53 17.43 9.56
N LEU A 100 16.74 17.71 8.52
CA LEU A 100 16.62 19.04 7.91
C LEU A 100 15.47 19.88 8.50
N SER A 101 14.79 19.38 9.53
CA SER A 101 13.58 19.97 10.11
C SER A 101 13.76 20.29 11.60
N ASN A 102 12.75 20.96 12.18
CA ASN A 102 12.70 21.28 13.62
C ASN A 102 11.59 20.49 14.35
N PHE A 103 11.42 19.23 13.99
CA PHE A 103 10.40 18.37 14.61
C PHE A 103 10.73 18.02 16.06
N GLN A 104 9.69 17.90 16.87
CA GLN A 104 9.68 17.51 18.28
C GLN A 104 8.70 16.36 18.54
N ASP A 105 7.83 16.07 17.56
CA ASP A 105 6.87 14.97 17.55
C ASP A 105 6.85 14.36 16.13
N CYS A 106 7.25 13.10 16.00
CA CYS A 106 7.25 12.37 14.74
C CYS A 106 6.40 11.10 14.84
N VAL A 107 5.37 11.00 14.02
CA VAL A 107 4.56 9.78 13.91
C VAL A 107 4.81 9.14 12.54
N VAL A 108 5.03 7.83 12.50
CA VAL A 108 5.21 7.08 11.25
C VAL A 108 4.14 6.02 11.14
N PHE A 109 3.37 6.06 10.07
CA PHE A 109 2.50 4.96 9.64
C PHE A 109 3.17 4.21 8.50
N THR A 110 3.34 2.90 8.67
CA THR A 110 3.80 1.99 7.62
C THR A 110 2.69 1.04 7.19
N GLY A 111 2.60 0.78 5.89
CA GLY A 111 1.75 -0.24 5.28
C GLY A 111 2.26 -1.67 5.52
N VAL A 112 3.47 -1.84 6.07
CA VAL A 112 4.06 -3.18 6.28
C VAL A 112 3.92 -3.60 7.73
N ASN A 113 3.36 -4.79 7.96
CA ASN A 113 3.18 -5.34 9.30
C ASN A 113 4.52 -5.48 10.06
N HIS A 114 4.51 -5.27 11.38
CA HIS A 114 5.69 -5.41 12.24
C HIS A 114 6.38 -6.78 12.10
N THR A 115 5.61 -7.86 11.99
CA THR A 115 6.16 -9.21 11.86
C THR A 115 6.95 -9.42 10.57
N LEU A 116 6.62 -8.67 9.52
CA LEU A 116 7.36 -8.68 8.25
C LEU A 116 8.63 -7.82 8.33
N HIS A 117 8.63 -6.76 9.14
CA HIS A 117 9.85 -6.02 9.43
C HIS A 117 10.89 -6.90 10.12
N LEU A 118 10.50 -7.72 11.11
CA LEU A 118 11.41 -8.68 11.76
C LEU A 118 12.07 -9.63 10.76
N GLN A 119 11.29 -10.12 9.79
CA GLN A 119 11.79 -10.98 8.71
C GLN A 119 12.74 -10.22 7.78
N ALA A 120 12.39 -9.00 7.39
CA ALA A 120 13.23 -8.16 6.51
C ALA A 120 14.59 -7.82 7.14
N TYR A 121 14.67 -7.77 8.48
CA TYR A 121 15.92 -7.56 9.22
C TYR A 121 16.72 -8.84 9.48
N ASN A 122 16.33 -9.99 8.90
CA ASN A 122 16.98 -11.29 9.08
C ASN A 122 17.14 -11.70 10.55
N THR A 123 16.22 -11.28 11.42
CA THR A 123 16.23 -11.73 12.81
C THR A 123 15.77 -13.18 12.84
N PRO A 124 16.56 -14.13 13.38
CA PRO A 124 16.20 -15.53 13.34
C PRO A 124 14.85 -15.77 14.04
N SER A 125 14.01 -16.57 13.39
CA SER A 125 12.65 -16.95 13.81
C SER A 125 12.57 -17.67 15.17
N SER A 126 13.69 -17.81 15.89
CA SER A 126 13.74 -18.31 17.26
C SER A 126 13.17 -17.33 18.30
N ALA A 127 12.79 -16.12 17.87
CA ALA A 127 12.03 -15.16 18.67
C ALA A 127 10.51 -15.23 18.39
N GLU A 128 9.96 -16.43 18.17
CA GLU A 128 8.55 -16.71 18.49
C GLU A 128 8.27 -16.67 20.02
N THR A 129 9.17 -16.05 20.79
CA THR A 129 8.90 -15.70 22.18
C THR A 129 7.84 -14.62 22.20
N GLU A 130 6.81 -14.87 22.97
CA GLU A 130 5.69 -14.04 23.38
C GLU A 130 6.10 -12.68 24.00
N SER A 131 6.98 -11.91 23.36
CA SER A 131 7.15 -10.49 23.70
C SER A 131 6.06 -9.74 22.94
N SER A 132 5.03 -9.32 23.65
CA SER A 132 3.94 -8.45 23.20
C SER A 132 4.39 -7.06 22.69
N GLY A 133 5.70 -6.81 22.55
CA GLY A 133 6.28 -5.53 22.17
C GLY A 133 6.54 -5.44 20.66
N GLN A 134 6.40 -4.23 20.13
CA GLN A 134 6.68 -3.94 18.72
C GLN A 134 8.14 -3.52 18.57
N VAL A 135 9.07 -4.43 18.91
CA VAL A 135 10.52 -4.11 19.07
C VAL A 135 11.13 -3.34 17.90
N VAL A 136 10.86 -3.72 16.64
CA VAL A 136 11.37 -2.98 15.47
C VAL A 136 10.82 -1.55 15.39
N PHE A 137 9.55 -1.35 15.76
CA PHE A 137 8.92 -0.03 15.79
C PHE A 137 9.50 0.80 16.94
N GLU A 138 9.61 0.24 18.14
CA GLU A 138 10.26 0.86 19.31
C GLU A 138 11.71 1.29 18.98
N GLN A 139 12.50 0.42 18.32
CA GLN A 139 13.86 0.77 17.87
C GLN A 139 13.87 1.89 16.81
N PHE A 140 12.82 1.99 16.00
CA PHE A 140 12.70 3.05 15.01
C PHE A 140 12.26 4.37 15.66
N GLU A 141 11.41 4.33 16.68
CA GLU A 141 11.06 5.47 17.53
C GLU A 141 12.30 6.06 18.21
N GLU A 142 13.17 5.21 18.78
CA GLU A 142 14.45 5.67 19.34
C GLU A 142 15.33 6.37 18.30
N LYS A 143 15.42 5.83 17.08
CA LYS A 143 16.17 6.45 15.98
C LYS A 143 15.58 7.80 15.57
N LEU A 144 14.26 7.93 15.52
CA LEU A 144 13.59 9.20 15.25
C LEU A 144 13.97 10.25 16.29
N CYS A 145 13.91 9.90 17.58
CA CYS A 145 14.33 10.81 18.65
C CYS A 145 15.81 11.20 18.55
N GLN A 146 16.68 10.26 18.16
CA GLN A 146 18.09 10.55 17.88
C GLN A 146 18.26 11.53 16.71
N TRP A 147 17.54 11.34 15.60
CA TRP A 147 17.63 12.24 14.43
C TRP A 147 17.02 13.62 14.69
N MET A 148 15.98 13.71 15.51
CA MET A 148 15.47 15.01 15.98
C MET A 148 16.43 15.70 16.97
N GLY A 149 17.47 15.00 17.45
CA GLY A 149 18.53 15.55 18.29
C GLY A 149 18.19 15.65 19.78
N ASN A 150 17.07 15.07 20.23
CA ASN A 150 16.66 15.10 21.63
C ASN A 150 15.82 13.87 22.00
N MET A 151 16.32 13.07 22.95
CA MET A 151 15.64 11.87 23.43
C MET A 151 14.37 12.14 24.25
N ASN A 152 14.11 13.40 24.63
CA ASN A 152 12.87 13.80 25.30
C ASN A 152 11.73 14.15 24.32
N TYR A 153 12.00 14.13 23.02
CA TYR A 153 10.96 14.30 22.00
C TYR A 153 10.13 13.03 21.83
N THR A 154 9.00 13.18 21.16
CA THR A 154 8.03 12.09 20.99
C THR A 154 8.20 11.47 19.60
N ALA A 155 8.28 10.15 19.57
CA ALA A 155 8.22 9.38 18.34
C ALA A 155 7.24 8.22 18.52
N GLU A 156 6.44 7.95 17.50
CA GLU A 156 5.51 6.82 17.47
C GLU A 156 5.57 6.14 16.10
N VAL A 157 5.53 4.82 16.07
CA VAL A 157 5.48 4.05 14.82
C VAL A 157 4.30 3.08 14.86
N HIS A 158 3.44 3.18 13.85
CA HIS A 158 2.19 2.46 13.74
C HIS A 158 2.13 1.69 12.43
N HIS A 159 1.44 0.56 12.44
CA HIS A 159 1.05 -0.15 11.23
C HIS A 159 -0.39 0.21 10.86
N ALA A 160 -0.63 0.55 9.60
CA ALA A 160 -1.97 0.73 9.05
C ALA A 160 -2.10 0.03 7.69
N ALA A 161 -3.14 -0.79 7.51
CA ALA A 161 -3.37 -1.57 6.29
C ALA A 161 -3.95 -0.70 5.16
N LEU A 162 -3.14 0.22 4.63
CA LEU A 162 -3.52 1.24 3.64
C LEU A 162 -3.42 0.75 2.18
N PHE A 163 -3.36 -0.57 1.98
CA PHE A 163 -3.05 -1.17 0.67
C PHE A 163 -4.16 -1.12 -0.36
N LEU A 164 -5.43 -0.95 0.04
CA LEU A 164 -6.59 -0.97 -0.86
C LEU A 164 -7.09 0.43 -1.21
N ALA A 165 -7.38 0.62 -2.49
CA ALA A 165 -8.09 1.77 -3.04
C ALA A 165 -9.41 1.31 -3.70
N PRO A 166 -10.58 1.72 -3.18
CA PRO A 166 -11.87 1.41 -3.81
C PRO A 166 -12.13 2.33 -5.01
N ILE A 167 -12.17 1.76 -6.23
CA ILE A 167 -12.52 2.53 -7.44
C ILE A 167 -14.03 2.49 -7.69
N LEU A 168 -14.65 1.31 -7.51
CA LEU A 168 -16.09 1.09 -7.60
C LEU A 168 -16.52 0.15 -6.46
N PRO A 169 -17.83 0.01 -6.16
CA PRO A 169 -18.29 -0.85 -5.06
C PRO A 169 -17.73 -2.28 -5.07
N HIS A 170 -17.43 -2.83 -6.24
CA HIS A 170 -16.89 -4.19 -6.41
C HIS A 170 -15.50 -4.23 -7.04
N LEU A 171 -14.86 -3.08 -7.25
CA LEU A 171 -13.56 -2.98 -7.89
C LEU A 171 -12.61 -2.22 -6.97
N PHE A 172 -11.57 -2.91 -6.55
CA PHE A 172 -10.52 -2.38 -5.70
C PHE A 172 -9.19 -2.61 -6.38
N VAL A 173 -8.28 -1.68 -6.20
CA VAL A 173 -6.89 -1.80 -6.65
C VAL A 173 -5.96 -1.72 -5.45
N THR A 174 -4.72 -2.13 -5.66
CA THR A 174 -3.70 -2.16 -4.61
C THR A 174 -2.48 -1.35 -5.03
N PRO A 175 -2.48 -0.01 -4.87
CA PRO A 175 -1.41 0.86 -5.36
C PRO A 175 -0.02 0.47 -4.85
N ALA A 176 0.07 0.02 -3.60
CA ALA A 176 1.31 -0.43 -2.96
C ALA A 176 1.94 -1.67 -3.63
N PHE A 177 1.14 -2.45 -4.36
CA PHE A 177 1.56 -3.66 -5.09
C PHE A 177 1.48 -3.48 -6.60
N SER A 178 1.52 -2.23 -7.09
CA SER A 178 1.44 -1.92 -8.53
C SER A 178 2.61 -2.48 -9.35
N THR A 179 3.73 -2.81 -8.71
CA THR A 179 4.90 -3.45 -9.30
C THR A 179 4.85 -4.97 -9.29
N LEU A 180 3.91 -5.57 -8.53
CA LEU A 180 3.77 -7.02 -8.42
C LEU A 180 3.17 -7.58 -9.72
N PHE A 181 4.03 -8.08 -10.59
CA PHE A 181 3.65 -8.64 -11.89
C PHE A 181 3.93 -10.15 -11.96
N PRO A 182 3.13 -10.95 -12.70
CA PRO A 182 3.42 -12.37 -12.88
C PRO A 182 4.81 -12.63 -13.48
N LEU A 183 5.46 -13.69 -13.01
CA LEU A 183 6.76 -14.10 -13.52
C LEU A 183 6.70 -14.43 -15.02
N MET A 184 7.72 -13.97 -15.74
CA MET A 184 7.96 -14.23 -17.16
C MET A 184 9.11 -15.23 -17.32
N ALA A 185 9.22 -15.84 -18.50
CA ALA A 185 10.24 -16.87 -18.73
C ALA A 185 11.67 -16.34 -18.54
N GLU A 186 11.87 -15.05 -18.81
CA GLU A 186 13.12 -14.32 -18.65
C GLU A 186 13.58 -14.28 -17.18
N ASP A 187 12.63 -14.23 -16.24
CA ASP A 187 12.92 -14.17 -14.79
C ASP A 187 13.61 -15.43 -14.28
N LEU A 188 13.41 -16.58 -14.95
CA LEU A 188 14.10 -17.84 -14.61
C LEU A 188 15.62 -17.70 -14.67
N THR A 189 16.13 -16.85 -15.56
CA THR A 189 17.58 -16.63 -15.66
C THR A 189 18.10 -15.94 -14.41
N GLN A 190 17.39 -14.89 -13.95
CA GLN A 190 17.75 -14.14 -12.75
C GLN A 190 17.61 -15.03 -11.51
N ILE A 191 16.47 -15.72 -11.37
CA ILE A 191 16.20 -16.66 -10.27
C ILE A 191 17.29 -17.73 -10.17
N ASN A 192 17.63 -18.40 -11.28
CA ASN A 192 18.67 -19.42 -11.28
C ASN A 192 20.07 -18.87 -11.00
N SER A 193 20.34 -17.61 -11.33
CA SER A 193 21.64 -16.98 -11.06
C SER A 193 21.82 -16.57 -9.60
N ALA A 194 20.73 -16.18 -8.92
CA ALA A 194 20.73 -15.80 -7.52
C ALA A 194 20.78 -17.01 -6.57
N ARG A 195 20.44 -18.19 -7.09
CA ARG A 195 20.32 -19.43 -6.34
C ARG A 195 21.65 -20.21 -6.25
N PRO A 196 22.03 -20.71 -5.07
CA PRO A 196 23.23 -21.54 -4.91
C PRO A 196 23.09 -22.96 -5.50
N GLU A 197 21.87 -23.41 -5.80
CA GLU A 197 21.61 -24.79 -6.24
C GLU A 197 22.12 -25.07 -7.66
N LYS A 198 22.82 -26.20 -7.82
CA LYS A 198 23.32 -26.65 -9.13
C LYS A 198 22.21 -26.99 -10.12
N LYS A 199 21.04 -27.44 -9.62
CA LYS A 199 19.89 -27.80 -10.45
C LYS A 199 19.11 -26.53 -10.79
N LYS A 200 19.19 -26.13 -12.06
CA LYS A 200 18.41 -25.02 -12.58
C LYS A 200 16.93 -25.38 -12.69
N ILE A 201 16.07 -24.41 -12.36
CA ILE A 201 14.63 -24.45 -12.65
C ILE A 201 14.45 -24.20 -14.14
N ALA A 202 13.74 -25.11 -14.82
CA ALA A 202 13.53 -25.05 -16.26
C ALA A 202 12.18 -24.44 -16.65
N HIS A 203 11.16 -24.55 -15.79
CA HIS A 203 9.81 -24.05 -16.06
C HIS A 203 9.31 -23.19 -14.91
N LEU A 204 8.51 -22.16 -15.23
CA LEU A 204 7.90 -21.28 -14.24
C LEU A 204 7.02 -22.02 -13.23
N ASN A 205 6.35 -23.10 -13.66
CA ASN A 205 5.54 -23.93 -12.76
C ASN A 205 6.35 -24.66 -11.68
N ASP A 206 7.67 -24.77 -11.84
CA ASP A 206 8.57 -25.42 -10.88
C ASP A 206 9.20 -24.41 -9.91
N VAL A 207 8.89 -23.11 -10.04
CA VAL A 207 9.33 -22.07 -9.11
C VAL A 207 8.48 -22.15 -7.84
N ASP A 208 9.14 -22.26 -6.69
CA ASP A 208 8.50 -22.16 -5.38
C ASP A 208 8.79 -20.81 -4.71
N PHE A 209 8.09 -20.53 -3.62
CA PHE A 209 8.22 -19.28 -2.86
C PHE A 209 9.68 -19.01 -2.43
N PHE A 210 10.38 -20.04 -1.94
CA PHE A 210 11.73 -19.90 -1.38
C PHE A 210 12.80 -19.72 -2.45
N SER A 211 12.50 -20.07 -3.69
CA SER A 211 13.36 -19.82 -4.86
C SER A 211 13.34 -18.36 -5.33
N LEU A 212 12.37 -17.55 -4.88
CA LEU A 212 12.24 -16.15 -5.30
C LEU A 212 13.28 -15.24 -4.66
N PRO A 213 13.63 -14.09 -5.26
CA PRO A 213 14.41 -13.05 -4.61
C PRO A 213 13.77 -12.58 -3.30
N SER A 214 14.58 -12.19 -2.31
CA SER A 214 14.10 -11.77 -0.98
C SER A 214 13.11 -10.61 -1.02
N GLU A 215 13.32 -9.68 -1.94
CA GLU A 215 12.46 -8.51 -2.15
C GLU A 215 11.07 -8.94 -2.60
N LEU A 216 10.99 -9.86 -3.57
CA LEU A 216 9.72 -10.38 -4.06
C LEU A 216 9.02 -11.27 -3.02
N GLN A 217 9.78 -12.05 -2.25
CA GLN A 217 9.23 -12.80 -1.12
C GLN A 217 8.57 -11.86 -0.09
N LEU A 218 9.20 -10.73 0.20
CA LEU A 218 8.67 -9.74 1.13
C LEU A 218 7.42 -9.03 0.58
N GLU A 219 7.41 -8.69 -0.72
CA GLU A 219 6.24 -8.09 -1.39
C GLU A 219 5.03 -9.04 -1.36
N ILE A 220 5.23 -10.32 -1.72
CA ILE A 220 4.18 -11.36 -1.64
C ILE A 220 3.67 -11.49 -0.21
N ARG A 221 4.56 -11.60 0.78
CA ARG A 221 4.14 -11.75 2.19
C ARG A 221 3.42 -10.53 2.73
N SER A 222 3.78 -9.33 2.25
CA SER A 222 3.08 -8.10 2.59
C SER A 222 1.65 -8.15 2.08
N LEU A 223 1.44 -8.50 0.79
CA LEU A 223 0.11 -8.71 0.24
C LEU A 223 -0.69 -9.79 0.99
N VAL A 224 -0.06 -10.91 1.33
CA VAL A 224 -0.70 -12.00 2.09
C VAL A 224 -1.11 -11.54 3.50
N SER A 225 -0.26 -10.77 4.17
CA SER A 225 -0.56 -10.20 5.49
C SER A 225 -1.75 -9.23 5.41
N ASP A 226 -1.75 -8.34 4.42
CA ASP A 226 -2.82 -7.39 4.15
C ASP A 226 -4.17 -8.07 3.83
N LEU A 227 -4.15 -9.10 2.97
CA LEU A 227 -5.32 -9.93 2.68
C LEU A 227 -5.83 -10.63 3.95
N ASN A 228 -4.93 -11.12 4.81
CA ASN A 228 -5.34 -11.73 6.06
C ASN A 228 -6.07 -10.73 6.98
N ILE A 229 -5.57 -9.50 7.09
CA ILE A 229 -6.19 -8.42 7.87
C ILE A 229 -7.58 -8.08 7.31
N LEU A 230 -7.70 -7.97 5.98
CA LEU A 230 -8.98 -7.75 5.33
C LEU A 230 -9.97 -8.89 5.64
N PHE A 231 -9.54 -10.15 5.53
CA PHE A 231 -10.42 -11.28 5.81
C PHE A 231 -10.81 -11.39 7.29
N GLU A 232 -9.95 -10.92 8.20
CA GLU A 232 -10.28 -10.80 9.61
C GLU A 232 -11.41 -9.82 9.83
N TYR A 233 -11.27 -8.62 9.25
CA TYR A 233 -12.30 -7.59 9.28
C TYR A 233 -13.64 -8.07 8.68
N LEU A 234 -13.58 -8.81 7.58
CA LEU A 234 -14.77 -9.37 6.93
C LEU A 234 -15.35 -10.58 7.69
N SER A 235 -14.60 -11.13 8.66
CA SER A 235 -14.92 -12.37 9.38
C SER A 235 -15.15 -13.55 8.44
N VAL A 236 -14.24 -13.70 7.48
CA VAL A 236 -14.30 -14.70 6.40
C VAL A 236 -13.20 -15.73 6.56
N ARG A 237 -13.52 -17.00 6.28
CA ARG A 237 -12.56 -18.05 5.95
C ARG A 237 -12.49 -18.20 4.45
N GLU A 238 -11.32 -18.00 3.91
CA GLU A 238 -10.99 -18.12 2.50
C GLU A 238 -10.69 -19.56 2.08
N GLU A 239 -11.09 -19.90 0.86
CA GLU A 239 -10.62 -21.05 0.09
C GLU A 239 -9.86 -20.51 -1.13
N CYS A 240 -8.61 -20.92 -1.29
CA CYS A 240 -7.70 -20.33 -2.28
C CYS A 240 -7.66 -21.16 -3.57
N PHE A 241 -7.90 -20.50 -4.69
CA PHE A 241 -7.74 -21.04 -6.04
C PHE A 241 -6.73 -20.18 -6.79
N ALA A 242 -5.97 -20.79 -7.70
CA ALA A 242 -4.94 -20.08 -8.44
C ALA A 242 -4.84 -20.58 -9.88
N ILE A 243 -4.65 -19.65 -10.81
CA ILE A 243 -4.41 -19.91 -12.23
C ILE A 243 -3.18 -19.11 -12.65
N GLY A 244 -2.09 -19.82 -12.93
CA GLY A 244 -0.79 -19.24 -13.29
C GLY A 244 0.30 -19.49 -12.22
N PRO A 245 1.59 -19.49 -12.60
CA PRO A 245 2.70 -19.76 -11.68
C PRO A 245 2.77 -18.80 -10.49
N MET A 246 2.68 -17.50 -10.71
CA MET A 246 2.81 -16.51 -9.62
C MET A 246 1.61 -16.57 -8.67
N SER A 247 0.41 -16.69 -9.23
CA SER A 247 -0.82 -16.90 -8.49
C SER A 247 -0.77 -18.14 -7.60
N LYS A 248 -0.17 -19.24 -8.05
CA LYS A 248 0.00 -20.45 -7.22
C LYS A 248 0.90 -20.20 -6.02
N ILE A 249 1.97 -19.43 -6.21
CA ILE A 249 2.88 -19.07 -5.11
C ILE A 249 2.14 -18.20 -4.08
N ILE A 250 1.46 -17.13 -4.52
CA ILE A 250 0.71 -16.23 -3.62
C ILE A 250 -0.40 -16.99 -2.88
N ALA A 251 -1.20 -17.78 -3.61
CA ALA A 251 -2.27 -18.58 -3.01
C ALA A 251 -1.73 -19.63 -2.03
N GLY A 252 -0.60 -20.26 -2.35
CA GLY A 252 0.08 -21.22 -1.49
C GLY A 252 0.61 -20.58 -0.21
N ASP A 253 1.25 -19.41 -0.30
CA ASP A 253 1.73 -18.67 0.86
C ASP A 253 0.55 -18.21 1.75
N LEU A 254 -0.50 -17.66 1.16
CA LEU A 254 -1.73 -17.31 1.88
C LEU A 254 -2.33 -18.54 2.58
N ALA A 255 -2.54 -19.66 1.88
CA ALA A 255 -3.12 -20.87 2.47
C ALA A 255 -2.31 -21.39 3.67
N ASN A 256 -0.99 -21.23 3.64
CA ASN A 256 -0.08 -21.65 4.71
C ASN A 256 0.23 -20.56 5.73
N TYR A 257 -0.33 -19.35 5.57
CA TYR A 257 -0.06 -18.22 6.45
C TYR A 257 -0.42 -18.53 7.91
N SER A 258 0.58 -18.50 8.80
CA SER A 258 0.45 -19.01 10.17
C SER A 258 -0.48 -18.16 11.03
N GLN A 259 -0.44 -16.84 10.87
CA GLN A 259 -1.25 -15.89 11.64
C GLN A 259 -2.75 -16.01 11.32
N ALA A 260 -3.11 -16.55 10.16
CA ALA A 260 -4.51 -16.77 9.77
C ALA A 260 -5.17 -17.97 10.46
N LYS A 261 -4.42 -18.84 11.16
CA LYS A 261 -4.95 -20.10 11.73
C LYS A 261 -6.12 -19.88 12.69
N ILE A 262 -6.03 -18.87 13.57
CA ILE A 262 -7.08 -18.59 14.56
C ILE A 262 -8.33 -18.07 13.85
N ARG A 263 -8.18 -17.04 13.01
CA ARG A 263 -9.26 -16.47 12.19
C ARG A 263 -10.00 -17.54 11.38
N ARG A 264 -9.28 -18.43 10.68
CA ARG A 264 -9.91 -19.50 9.86
C ARG A 264 -10.74 -20.48 10.68
N LYS A 265 -10.46 -20.65 11.98
CA LYS A 265 -11.25 -21.51 12.87
C LYS A 265 -12.50 -20.80 13.40
N SER A 266 -12.43 -19.49 13.63
CA SER A 266 -13.51 -18.71 14.25
C SER A 266 -14.39 -17.92 13.27
N ALA A 267 -13.98 -17.79 12.01
CA ALA A 267 -14.69 -17.02 11.00
C ALA A 267 -16.12 -17.54 10.78
N GLN A 268 -17.07 -16.61 10.70
CA GLN A 268 -18.49 -16.89 10.54
C GLN A 268 -18.89 -17.15 9.09
N ASN A 269 -18.12 -16.60 8.15
CA ASN A 269 -18.42 -16.65 6.72
C ASN A 269 -17.36 -17.44 5.96
N LYS A 270 -17.70 -17.88 4.75
CA LYS A 270 -16.76 -18.50 3.81
C LYS A 270 -16.70 -17.67 2.53
N ALA A 271 -15.53 -17.60 1.91
CA ALA A 271 -15.37 -17.02 0.58
C ALA A 271 -14.35 -17.83 -0.23
N ALA A 272 -14.54 -17.86 -1.55
CA ALA A 272 -13.51 -18.30 -2.48
C ALA A 272 -12.70 -17.08 -2.92
N ILE A 273 -11.38 -17.20 -2.92
CA ILE A 273 -10.48 -16.24 -3.57
C ILE A 273 -9.79 -16.94 -4.75
N ILE A 274 -9.80 -16.27 -5.90
CA ILE A 274 -9.18 -16.78 -7.13
C ILE A 274 -8.08 -15.81 -7.52
N PHE A 275 -6.84 -16.29 -7.50
CA PHE A 275 -5.68 -15.58 -8.01
C PHE A 275 -5.47 -15.94 -9.48
N VAL A 276 -5.32 -14.95 -10.34
CA VAL A 276 -5.17 -15.15 -11.79
C VAL A 276 -3.99 -14.32 -12.29
N ASP A 277 -3.01 -14.97 -12.91
CA ASP A 277 -1.89 -14.29 -13.54
C ASP A 277 -2.38 -13.54 -14.78
N ARG A 278 -2.12 -12.22 -14.84
CA ARG A 278 -2.47 -11.38 -16.00
C ARG A 278 -1.87 -11.89 -17.31
N THR A 279 -0.75 -12.61 -17.25
CA THR A 279 -0.08 -13.19 -18.43
C THR A 279 -0.92 -14.24 -19.16
N LEU A 280 -1.97 -14.76 -18.53
CA LEU A 280 -2.94 -15.67 -19.17
C LEU A 280 -3.88 -14.95 -20.14
N ASP A 281 -4.00 -13.62 -20.03
CA ASP A 281 -4.75 -12.79 -20.95
C ASP A 281 -4.00 -11.47 -21.13
N LEU A 282 -2.99 -11.41 -21.98
CA LEU A 282 -2.38 -10.12 -22.32
C LEU A 282 -3.24 -9.34 -23.32
N THR A 283 -3.96 -10.07 -24.19
CA THR A 283 -4.81 -9.53 -25.25
C THR A 283 -5.89 -8.59 -24.73
N GLY A 284 -6.57 -8.92 -23.65
CA GLY A 284 -7.61 -8.06 -23.09
C GLY A 284 -7.07 -6.72 -22.54
N ALA A 285 -5.81 -6.67 -22.13
CA ALA A 285 -5.20 -5.45 -21.60
C ALA A 285 -4.57 -4.55 -22.68
N VAL A 286 -4.19 -5.12 -23.83
CA VAL A 286 -3.58 -4.39 -24.96
C VAL A 286 -4.49 -4.27 -26.19
N GLY A 287 -5.71 -4.80 -26.09
CA GLY A 287 -6.71 -4.70 -27.13
C GLY A 287 -7.10 -3.23 -27.34
N HIS A 288 -7.13 -2.79 -28.60
CA HIS A 288 -7.70 -1.48 -28.95
C HIS A 288 -9.21 -1.57 -29.23
N HIS A 289 -9.85 -2.66 -28.80
CA HIS A 289 -11.25 -2.91 -29.09
C HIS A 289 -12.16 -1.96 -28.31
N GLY A 290 -11.68 -1.38 -27.20
CA GLY A 290 -12.31 -0.20 -26.58
C GLY A 290 -13.78 -0.46 -26.30
N ASP A 291 -14.07 -1.64 -25.75
CA ASP A 291 -15.42 -2.20 -25.66
C ASP A 291 -16.29 -1.38 -24.71
N ASN A 292 -15.67 -0.50 -23.91
CA ASN A 292 -16.35 0.49 -23.09
C ASN A 292 -15.58 1.83 -23.01
N LEU A 293 -16.30 2.87 -22.54
CA LEU A 293 -15.75 4.23 -22.41
C LEU A 293 -14.61 4.32 -21.40
N ALA A 294 -14.66 3.55 -20.31
CA ALA A 294 -13.62 3.61 -19.27
C ALA A 294 -12.27 3.12 -19.81
N GLU A 295 -12.25 2.05 -20.61
CA GLU A 295 -11.06 1.56 -21.30
C GLU A 295 -10.46 2.62 -22.23
N LYS A 296 -11.31 3.33 -22.98
CA LYS A 296 -10.87 4.44 -23.85
C LYS A 296 -10.26 5.59 -23.04
N ILE A 297 -10.88 5.96 -21.93
CA ILE A 297 -10.36 7.01 -21.03
C ILE A 297 -8.99 6.60 -20.48
N LEU A 298 -8.88 5.38 -19.93
CA LEU A 298 -7.66 4.89 -19.29
C LEU A 298 -6.51 4.63 -20.28
N SER A 299 -6.82 4.36 -21.55
CA SER A 299 -5.81 4.12 -22.60
C SER A 299 -5.36 5.37 -23.34
N ILE A 300 -6.20 6.40 -23.44
CA ILE A 300 -5.91 7.63 -24.21
C ILE A 300 -5.36 8.74 -23.31
N LEU A 301 -5.88 8.89 -22.09
CA LEU A 301 -5.46 9.98 -21.21
C LEU A 301 -4.13 9.65 -20.51
N PRO A 302 -3.26 10.67 -20.33
CA PRO A 302 -2.01 10.47 -19.60
C PRO A 302 -2.27 10.16 -18.13
N LYS A 303 -1.37 9.42 -17.49
CA LYS A 303 -1.48 9.07 -16.07
C LYS A 303 -1.40 10.31 -15.17
N LEU A 304 -2.23 10.33 -14.11
CA LEU A 304 -2.10 11.33 -13.06
C LEU A 304 -0.76 11.11 -12.35
N ARG A 305 0.02 12.19 -12.18
CA ARG A 305 1.36 12.09 -11.59
C ARG A 305 1.30 11.47 -10.19
N GLY A 306 2.21 10.55 -9.91
CA GLY A 306 2.24 9.80 -8.66
C GLY A 306 1.10 8.78 -8.49
N HIS A 307 0.25 8.57 -9.50
CA HIS A 307 -0.82 7.58 -9.47
C HIS A 307 -0.62 6.52 -10.55
N THR A 308 -1.02 5.29 -10.25
CA THR A 308 -0.90 4.14 -11.14
C THR A 308 -2.22 3.83 -11.85
N ASN A 309 -3.36 4.09 -11.20
CA ASN A 309 -4.69 3.72 -11.68
C ASN A 309 -5.54 4.92 -12.14
N ASP A 310 -5.12 6.16 -11.89
CA ASP A 310 -5.84 7.36 -12.33
C ASP A 310 -5.17 8.08 -13.53
N VAL A 311 -5.91 8.95 -14.19
CA VAL A 311 -5.53 9.70 -15.39
C VAL A 311 -5.79 11.19 -15.22
N MET A 312 -5.00 12.00 -15.93
CA MET A 312 -5.18 13.45 -15.98
C MET A 312 -6.27 13.78 -16.99
N VAL A 313 -7.31 14.47 -16.52
CA VAL A 313 -8.33 15.07 -17.37
C VAL A 313 -7.96 16.52 -17.63
N ASN A 314 -7.90 16.92 -18.90
CA ASN A 314 -7.66 18.31 -19.26
C ASN A 314 -8.88 19.16 -18.87
N MET A 315 -8.68 20.10 -17.94
CA MET A 315 -9.75 20.97 -17.43
C MET A 315 -9.80 22.33 -18.12
N VAL A 316 -8.90 22.62 -19.06
CA VAL A 316 -8.80 23.96 -19.70
C VAL A 316 -10.13 24.38 -20.32
N GLU A 317 -10.82 23.46 -20.99
CA GLU A 317 -12.12 23.73 -21.65
C GLU A 317 -13.25 24.07 -20.67
N LEU A 318 -13.09 23.74 -19.38
CA LEU A 318 -14.03 24.10 -18.31
C LEU A 318 -13.70 25.45 -17.66
N THR A 319 -12.69 26.15 -18.17
CA THR A 319 -12.25 27.46 -17.66
C THR A 319 -12.40 28.54 -18.74
N SER A 320 -12.44 29.80 -18.32
CA SER A 320 -12.38 30.94 -19.25
C SER A 320 -10.97 31.28 -19.74
N LEU A 321 -9.98 30.40 -19.48
CA LEU A 321 -8.58 30.65 -19.83
C LEU A 321 -8.31 30.23 -21.28
N HIS A 322 -7.58 31.06 -22.01
CA HIS A 322 -7.10 30.69 -23.34
C HIS A 322 -5.99 29.63 -23.25
N THR A 323 -6.01 28.66 -24.17
CA THR A 323 -4.96 27.66 -24.33
C THR A 323 -3.68 28.32 -24.82
N ASN A 324 -2.72 28.49 -23.92
CA ASN A 324 -1.34 28.85 -24.22
C ASN A 324 -0.40 28.02 -23.33
N GLU A 325 0.90 27.97 -23.65
CA GLU A 325 1.86 27.14 -22.90
C GLU A 325 1.90 27.50 -21.40
N THR A 326 1.60 28.76 -21.05
CA THR A 326 1.54 29.22 -19.66
C THR A 326 0.32 28.70 -18.89
N SER A 327 -0.82 28.49 -19.54
CA SER A 327 -2.07 28.03 -18.89
C SER A 327 -1.99 26.58 -18.40
N TYR A 328 -1.13 25.74 -19.00
CA TYR A 328 -0.95 24.34 -18.57
C TYR A 328 -0.36 24.19 -17.16
N ASN A 329 0.38 25.19 -16.67
CA ASN A 329 0.94 25.19 -15.32
C ASN A 329 0.01 25.87 -14.28
N ILE A 330 -1.08 26.50 -14.73
CA ILE A 330 -2.01 27.24 -13.86
C ILE A 330 -3.21 26.38 -13.49
N ILE A 331 -3.67 25.53 -14.42
CA ILE A 331 -4.87 24.70 -14.23
C ILE A 331 -4.45 23.30 -13.77
N ALA A 332 -4.83 22.94 -12.54
CA ALA A 332 -4.65 21.59 -12.05
C ALA A 332 -5.45 20.59 -12.92
N PRO A 333 -4.87 19.41 -13.24
CA PRO A 333 -5.60 18.39 -13.98
C PRO A 333 -6.79 17.89 -13.16
N GLY A 334 -7.88 17.55 -13.85
CA GLY A 334 -8.94 16.73 -13.28
C GLY A 334 -8.49 15.28 -13.18
N CYS A 335 -9.31 14.44 -12.56
CA CYS A 335 -9.05 13.02 -12.35
C CYS A 335 -10.38 12.25 -12.34
N LEU A 336 -10.30 10.90 -12.32
CA LEU A 336 -11.49 10.05 -12.28
C LEU A 336 -12.02 9.84 -10.87
N ALA A 337 -11.18 9.94 -9.84
CA ALA A 337 -11.65 9.83 -8.47
C ALA A 337 -12.67 10.92 -8.14
N GLN A 338 -13.77 10.51 -7.54
CA GLN A 338 -14.83 11.44 -7.14
C GLN A 338 -14.57 11.96 -5.73
N PRO A 339 -14.88 13.25 -5.46
CA PRO A 339 -14.94 13.74 -4.08
C PRO A 339 -15.98 12.93 -3.30
N THR A 340 -15.57 12.33 -2.19
CA THR A 340 -16.44 11.57 -1.27
C THR A 340 -17.12 12.45 -0.25
#